data_AF-A0A068SGL9-F1
#
_entry.id   AF-A0A068SGL9-F1
#
_cell.length_a   1.000
_cell.length_b   1.000
_cell.length_c   1.000
_cell.angle_alpha   90.00
_cell.angle_beta   90.00
_cell.angle_gamma   90.00
#
_symmetry.space_group_name_H-M   'P 1'
#
loop_
_entity.id
_entity.type
_entity.pdbx_description
1 polymer ?
#
loop_
_entity_poly.entity_id
_entity_poly.type
_entity_poly.pdbx_seq_one_letter_code
_entity_poly.pdbx_strand_id
1 'polypeptide(L)'
;MEYGLAIHTIPRKLSMVLEQAQSNCLRMIYGGSPYSSTQVMCHLANLPHMEDRITILQAKFLLRAHNLPDDSLLHNLQPIIRNRKTRTGSWRSLLSTNTIWKGPIAKASSKH
;
A
#
# COMPACT_ATOMS: atom_id res chain seq x y z
N MET A 1 2.35 10.92 5.93
CA MET A 1 1.07 10.21 6.18
C MET A 1 0.97 8.89 5.40
N GLU A 2 1.46 8.80 4.16
CA GLU A 2 1.28 7.61 3.29
C GLU A 2 1.99 6.32 3.76
N TYR A 3 3.06 6.43 4.57
CA TYR A 3 3.77 5.26 5.10
C TYR A 3 2.88 4.36 5.96
N GLY A 4 1.90 4.91 6.67
CA GLY A 4 0.93 4.11 7.43
C GLY A 4 0.11 3.18 6.53
N LEU A 5 -0.30 3.66 5.35
CA LEU A 5 -1.03 2.86 4.36
C LEU A 5 -0.12 1.81 3.71
N ALA A 6 1.16 2.14 3.54
CA ALA A 6 2.14 1.29 2.92
C ALA A 6 2.68 0.18 3.84
N ILE A 7 2.65 0.36 5.16
CA ILE A 7 3.22 -0.58 6.13
C ILE A 7 2.13 -1.40 6.83
N HIS A 8 0.96 -0.80 7.07
CA HIS A 8 -0.11 -1.43 7.83
C HIS A 8 -1.06 -2.23 6.94
N THR A 9 -1.51 -3.38 7.45
CA THR A 9 -2.65 -4.09 6.88
C THR A 9 -3.92 -3.31 7.16
N ILE A 10 -4.51 -2.66 6.16
CA ILE A 10 -5.73 -1.87 6.35
C ILE A 10 -6.94 -2.80 6.25
N PRO A 11 -7.78 -2.90 7.30
CA PRO A 11 -9.02 -3.66 7.22
C PRO A 11 -10.00 -2.96 6.26
N ARG A 12 -10.83 -3.74 5.56
CA ARG A 12 -11.81 -3.22 4.59
C ARG A 12 -12.68 -2.11 5.17
N LYS A 13 -13.11 -2.23 6.43
CA LYS A 13 -13.88 -1.19 7.13
C LYS A 13 -13.16 0.15 7.16
N LEU A 14 -11.86 0.17 7.47
CA LEU A 14 -11.08 1.40 7.49
C LEU A 14 -10.85 1.93 6.07
N SER A 15 -10.63 1.05 5.09
CA SER A 15 -10.53 1.46 3.68
C SER A 15 -11.80 2.15 3.19
N MET A 16 -12.99 1.66 3.56
CA MET A 16 -14.26 2.31 3.21
C MET A 16 -14.42 3.67 3.89
N VAL A 17 -14.01 3.82 5.15
CA VAL A 17 -14.04 5.11 5.85
C VAL A 17 -13.13 6.13 5.16
N LEU A 18 -11.93 5.69 4.75
CA LEU A 18 -11.01 6.55 3.99
C LEU A 18 -11.55 6.91 2.60
N GLU A 19 -12.20 5.97 1.90
CA GLU A 19 -12.85 6.22 0.61
C GLU A 19 -13.98 7.25 0.74
N GLN A 20 -14.78 7.13 1.80
CA GLN A 20 -15.85 8.09 2.09
C GLN A 20 -15.28 9.46 2.45
N ALA A 21 -14.20 9.52 3.22
CA ALA A 21 -13.52 10.77 3.54
C ALA A 21 -13.00 11.47 2.27
N GLN A 22 -12.32 10.72 1.38
CA GLN A 22 -11.89 11.22 0.07
C GLN A 22 -13.07 11.74 -0.75
N SER A 23 -14.15 10.98 -0.82
CA SER A 23 -15.35 11.36 -1.57
C SER A 23 -16.01 12.63 -1.01
N ASN A 24 -16.06 12.77 0.31
CA ASN A 24 -16.59 13.99 0.95
C ASN A 24 -15.72 15.21 0.64
N CYS A 25 -14.40 15.08 0.74
CA CYS A 25 -13.49 16.15 0.36
C CYS A 25 -13.65 16.55 -1.11
N LEU A 26 -13.81 15.59 -2.02
CA LEU A 26 -14.04 15.87 -3.44
C LEU A 26 -15.35 16.65 -3.65
N ARG A 27 -16.45 16.24 -3.02
CA ARG A 27 -17.72 16.98 -3.09
C ARG A 27 -17.55 18.42 -2.59
N MET A 28 -16.83 18.63 -1.48
CA MET A 28 -16.58 19.97 -0.97
C MET A 28 -15.77 20.83 -1.95
N ILE A 29 -14.71 20.29 -2.55
CA ILE A 29 -13.84 21.00 -3.49
C ILE A 29 -14.61 21.41 -4.75
N TYR A 30 -15.43 20.51 -5.28
CA TYR A 30 -16.19 20.74 -6.51
C TYR A 30 -17.57 21.38 -6.27
N GLY A 31 -17.91 21.76 -5.02
CA GLY A 31 -19.21 22.35 -4.67
C GLY A 31 -20.40 21.40 -4.89
N GLY A 32 -20.15 20.09 -4.87
CA GLY A 32 -21.16 19.06 -5.09
C GLY A 32 -22.07 18.84 -3.89
N SER A 33 -23.27 18.30 -4.15
CA SER A 33 -24.20 17.84 -3.12
C SER A 33 -23.63 16.65 -2.35
N PRO A 34 -24.04 16.40 -1.09
CA PRO A 34 -23.64 15.22 -0.31
C PRO A 34 -23.83 13.88 -1.03
N TYR A 35 -24.76 13.81 -1.99
CA TYR A 35 -25.09 12.61 -2.75
C TYR A 35 -24.49 12.58 -4.16
N SER A 36 -23.76 13.62 -4.57
CA SER A 36 -23.12 13.65 -5.88
C SER A 36 -22.11 12.50 -6.01
N SER A 37 -22.08 11.87 -7.19
CA SER A 37 -21.03 10.91 -7.54
C SER A 37 -19.68 11.62 -7.59
N THR A 38 -18.64 10.95 -7.09
CA THR A 38 -17.26 11.46 -7.07
C THR A 38 -16.39 10.85 -8.15
N GLN A 39 -16.93 9.92 -8.96
CA GLN A 39 -16.14 9.19 -9.96
C GLN A 39 -15.48 10.11 -11.00
N VAL A 40 -16.25 11.06 -11.56
CA VAL A 40 -15.72 12.05 -12.51
C VAL A 40 -14.72 12.98 -11.81
N MET A 41 -14.99 13.38 -10.56
CA MET A 41 -14.10 14.23 -9.77
C MET A 41 -12.77 13.54 -9.48
N CYS A 42 -12.78 12.23 -9.18
CA CYS A 42 -11.59 11.41 -9.03
C CYS A 42 -10.77 11.40 -10.32
N HIS A 43 -11.43 11.22 -11.48
CA HIS A 43 -10.74 11.24 -12.77
C HIS A 43 -10.11 12.62 -13.07
N LEU A 44 -10.86 13.70 -12.89
CA LEU A 44 -10.35 15.07 -13.08
C LEU A 44 -9.19 15.40 -12.14
N ALA A 45 -9.22 14.88 -10.90
CA ALA A 45 -8.16 15.07 -9.91
C ALA A 45 -7.00 14.07 -10.03
N ASN A 46 -7.04 13.13 -10.99
CA ASN A 46 -6.10 12.00 -11.08
C ASN A 46 -5.96 11.21 -9.76
N LEU A 47 -7.06 11.08 -9.01
CA LEU A 47 -7.09 10.36 -7.75
C LEU A 47 -7.58 8.92 -7.95
N PRO A 48 -6.76 7.91 -7.61
CA PRO A 48 -7.23 6.54 -7.57
C PRO A 48 -8.21 6.31 -6.41
N HIS A 49 -8.96 5.22 -6.48
CA HIS A 49 -9.68 4.71 -5.31
C HIS A 49 -8.71 4.30 -4.20
N MET A 50 -9.17 4.31 -2.95
CA MET A 50 -8.34 3.99 -1.79
C MET A 50 -7.77 2.58 -1.83
N GLU A 51 -8.50 1.61 -2.37
CA GLU A 51 -8.00 0.24 -2.54
C GLU A 51 -6.78 0.19 -3.47
N ASP A 52 -6.88 0.83 -4.63
CA ASP A 52 -5.78 0.95 -5.59
C ASP A 52 -4.62 1.74 -5.00
N ARG A 53 -4.91 2.85 -4.32
CA ARG A 53 -3.91 3.68 -3.66
C ARG A 53 -3.11 2.89 -2.62
N ILE A 54 -3.78 2.09 -1.81
CA ILE A 54 -3.12 1.23 -0.81
C ILE A 54 -2.20 0.23 -1.52
N THR A 55 -2.69 -0.45 -2.56
CA THR A 55 -1.89 -1.41 -3.34
C THR A 55 -0.65 -0.75 -3.97
N ILE A 56 -0.82 0.42 -4.59
CA ILE A 56 0.27 1.17 -5.22
C ILE A 56 1.31 1.58 -4.16
N LEU A 57 0.87 2.06 -3.00
CA LEU A 57 1.76 2.48 -1.92
C LEU A 57 2.55 1.30 -1.33
N GLN A 58 1.90 0.15 -1.17
CA GLN A 58 2.55 -1.09 -0.73
C GLN A 58 3.61 -1.56 -1.74
N ALA A 59 3.29 -1.54 -3.04
CA ALA A 59 4.24 -1.87 -4.09
C ALA A 59 5.43 -0.90 -4.14
N LYS A 60 5.19 0.42 -4.05
CA LYS A 60 6.25 1.43 -3.98
C LYS A 60 7.15 1.25 -2.76
N PHE A 61 6.55 0.94 -1.61
CA PHE A 61 7.30 0.68 -0.39
C PHE A 61 8.19 -0.55 -0.54
N LEU A 62 7.67 -1.65 -1.09
CA LEU A 62 8.44 -2.85 -1.36
C LEU A 62 9.65 -2.56 -2.24
N LEU A 63 9.42 -1.89 -3.37
CA LEU A 63 10.50 -1.53 -4.31
C LEU A 63 11.58 -0.69 -3.62
N ARG A 64 11.18 0.28 -2.79
CA ARG A 64 12.12 1.08 -2.00
C ARG A 64 12.88 0.24 -0.98
N ALA A 65 12.20 -0.65 -0.26
CA ALA A 65 12.83 -1.56 0.70
C ALA A 65 13.91 -2.44 0.07
N HIS A 66 13.68 -2.88 -1.17
CA HIS A 66 14.61 -3.72 -1.91
C HIS A 66 15.87 -3.00 -2.37
N ASN A 67 15.71 -1.75 -2.78
CA ASN A 67 16.80 -0.97 -3.37
C ASN A 67 17.62 -0.22 -2.32
N LEU A 68 17.21 -0.27 -1.05
CA LEU A 68 17.93 0.36 0.05
C LEU A 68 18.98 -0.59 0.65
N PRO A 69 20.08 -0.06 1.20
CA PRO A 69 21.07 -0.86 1.91
C PRO A 69 20.45 -1.66 3.06
N ASP A 70 21.05 -2.81 3.36
CA ASP A 70 20.59 -3.74 4.40
C ASP A 70 20.54 -3.09 5.80
N ASP A 71 21.40 -2.10 6.04
CA ASP A 71 21.46 -1.35 7.30
C ASP A 71 20.35 -0.30 7.44
N SER A 72 19.55 -0.08 6.39
CA SER A 72 18.46 0.89 6.46
C SER A 72 17.35 0.40 7.40
N LEU A 73 16.78 1.32 8.17
CA LEU A 73 15.61 1.04 9.01
C LEU A 73 14.47 0.39 8.21
N LEU A 74 14.32 0.79 6.94
CA LEU A 74 13.25 0.30 6.07
C LEU A 74 13.49 -1.16 5.64
N HIS A 75 14.75 -1.55 5.39
CA HIS A 75 15.13 -2.95 5.14
C HIS A 75 14.85 -3.82 6.39
N ASN A 76 15.20 -3.33 7.59
CA ASN A 76 14.92 -4.00 8.85
C ASN A 76 13.41 -4.19 9.16
N LEU A 77 12.54 -3.35 8.59
CA LEU A 77 11.08 -3.50 8.71
C LEU A 77 10.48 -4.55 7.75
N GLN A 78 11.21 -4.93 6.69
CA GLN A 78 10.75 -5.91 5.70
C GLN A 78 10.31 -7.26 6.31
N PRO A 79 11.08 -7.90 7.22
CA PRO A 79 10.66 -9.15 7.85
C PRO A 79 9.43 -9.00 8.73
N ILE A 80 9.27 -7.87 9.43
CA ILE A 80 8.10 -7.58 10.27
C ILE A 80 6.85 -7.44 9.40
N ILE A 81 6.97 -6.75 8.27
CA ILE A 81 5.87 -6.56 7.31
C ILE A 81 5.53 -7.89 6.63
N ARG A 82 6.54 -8.70 6.28
CA ARG A 82 6.37 -10.03 5.66
C ARG A 82 5.76 -11.07 6.61
N ASN A 83 6.04 -11.00 7.91
CA ASN A 83 5.55 -11.94 8.92
C ASN A 83 4.20 -11.58 9.55
N ARG A 84 3.65 -10.37 9.33
CA ARG A 84 2.33 -10.03 9.89
C ARG A 84 1.28 -11.00 9.36
N LYS A 85 0.71 -11.79 10.28
CA LYS A 85 -0.24 -12.90 10.09
C LYS A 85 -1.59 -12.52 9.45
N THR A 86 -1.73 -11.32 8.88
CA THR A 86 -2.87 -10.91 8.06
C THR A 86 -2.36 -10.53 6.67
N ARG A 87 -2.03 -11.56 5.89
CA ARG A 87 -1.93 -11.46 4.42
C ARG A 87 -3.27 -10.95 3.90
N THR A 88 -3.45 -9.64 3.77
CA THR A 88 -4.42 -9.14 2.81
C THR A 88 -3.94 -9.50 1.40
N GLY A 89 -4.88 -9.81 0.51
CA GLY A 89 -4.61 -10.42 -0.79
C GLY A 89 -3.53 -9.68 -1.60
N SER A 90 -3.49 -8.35 -1.51
CA SER A 90 -2.48 -7.50 -2.15
C SER A 90 -1.04 -7.92 -1.82
N TRP A 91 -0.65 -8.02 -0.55
CA TRP A 91 0.72 -8.41 -0.17
C TRP A 91 1.08 -9.83 -0.60
N ARG A 92 0.14 -10.77 -0.45
CA ARG A 92 0.37 -12.15 -0.87
C ARG A 92 0.59 -12.21 -2.38
N SER A 93 -0.26 -11.53 -3.15
CA SER A 93 -0.17 -11.43 -4.61
C SER A 93 1.11 -10.71 -5.05
N LEU A 94 1.41 -9.54 -4.50
CA LEU A 94 2.59 -8.75 -4.87
C LEU A 94 3.89 -9.54 -4.64
N LEU A 95 3.98 -10.28 -3.53
CA LEU A 95 5.15 -11.08 -3.18
C LEU A 95 5.21 -12.45 -3.88
N SER A 96 4.08 -13.12 -4.14
CA SER A 96 4.06 -14.45 -4.77
C SER A 96 4.25 -14.40 -6.28
N THR A 97 3.79 -13.32 -6.91
CA THR A 97 3.66 -13.23 -8.37
C THR A 97 4.88 -12.58 -9.01
N ASN A 98 5.60 -11.71 -8.30
CA ASN A 98 6.80 -11.06 -8.84
C ASN A 98 8.06 -11.88 -8.53
N THR A 99 8.82 -12.21 -9.59
CA THR A 99 10.11 -12.90 -9.54
C THR A 99 11.19 -12.10 -8.80
N ILE A 100 11.07 -10.77 -8.80
CA ILE A 100 11.94 -9.83 -8.06
C ILE A 100 12.02 -10.21 -6.57
N TRP A 101 10.92 -10.68 -5.98
CA TRP A 101 10.85 -11.04 -4.55
C TRP A 101 11.20 -12.51 -4.24
N LYS A 102 11.44 -13.32 -5.29
CA LYS A 102 11.87 -14.73 -5.17
C LYS A 102 13.40 -14.89 -5.13
N GLY A 103 14.15 -13.79 -5.15
CA GLY A 103 15.61 -13.74 -4.97
C GLY A 103 16.05 -14.10 -3.53
N PRO A 104 17.33 -14.47 -3.33
CA PRO A 104 17.74 -15.53 -2.41
C PRO A 104 17.83 -15.10 -0.94
N ILE A 105 16.70 -14.95 -0.24
CA ILE A 105 16.66 -14.89 1.23
C ILE A 105 16.72 -16.32 1.82
N ALA A 106 17.61 -17.17 1.28
CA ALA A 106 17.81 -18.55 1.76
C ALA A 106 19.28 -18.99 1.78
N LYS A 107 20.25 -18.11 1.46
CA LYS A 107 21.67 -18.44 1.53
C LYS A 107 22.51 -17.24 2.01
N ALA A 108 22.31 -16.84 3.26
CA ALA A 108 23.27 -16.02 3.98
C ALA A 108 23.16 -16.27 5.49
N SER A 109 23.27 -17.54 5.89
CA SER A 109 23.68 -17.94 7.24
C SER A 109 24.19 -19.38 7.18
N SER A 110 25.34 -19.55 6.54
CA SER A 110 26.21 -20.71 6.70
C SER A 110 27.58 -20.37 6.13
N LYS A 111 28.60 -20.48 6.99
CA LYS A 111 30.05 -20.29 6.75
C LYS A 111 30.46 -18.81 6.77
N HIS A 112 31.31 -18.31 7.67
CA HIS A 112 32.36 -18.91 8.49
C HIS A 112 32.30 -18.41 9.93
#